data_AF-A0A8H4V0K2-F1
#
_entry.id   AF-A0A8H4V0K2-F1
#
_cell.length_a   1.000
_cell.length_b   1.000
_cell.length_c   1.000
_cell.angle_alpha   90.00
_cell.angle_beta   90.00
_cell.angle_gamma   90.00
#
_symmetry.space_group_name_H-M   'P 1'
#
loop_
_entity.id
_entity.type
_entity.pdbx_description
1 polymer ?
#
loop_
_entity_poly.entity_id
_entity_poly.type
_entity_poly.pdbx_seq_one_letter_code
_entity_poly.pdbx_strand_id
1 'polypeptide(L)'
;MADNINMKDRLRSLTFDMREARDALRGKAIPKSLGRRVTRLCVIRGIRYHEQFAEHPDLEEMRKYVPEISRAINARAIMSNKIPSMTEARDKPYCIWHPQLATQDNYRKLWQQYPDMSYQIARACAVANYLELFLEMDLLPDVSVAEEARASGSLKIYEAIMQSPLQYQIMNDYT
;
A
#
# COMPACT_ATOMS: atom_id res chain seq x y z
N MET A 1 19.46 -29.23 14.86
CA MET A 1 18.64 -28.38 15.75
C MET A 1 18.77 -26.97 15.20
N ALA A 2 17.72 -26.44 14.57
CA ALA A 2 17.79 -25.11 13.96
C ALA A 2 17.81 -24.07 15.09
N ASP A 3 18.89 -23.29 15.18
CA ASP A 3 18.94 -22.09 16.02
C ASP A 3 17.70 -21.26 15.73
N ASN A 4 16.80 -21.14 16.72
CA ASN A 4 15.64 -20.29 16.62
C ASN A 4 16.10 -18.85 16.87
N ILE A 5 16.81 -18.28 15.90
CA ILE A 5 17.35 -16.92 15.97
C ILE A 5 16.17 -15.95 16.13
N ASN A 6 16.17 -15.20 17.23
CA ASN A 6 15.14 -14.21 17.53
C ASN A 6 15.06 -13.14 16.41
N MET A 7 13.85 -12.67 16.09
CA MET A 7 13.63 -11.60 15.10
C MET A 7 14.52 -10.37 15.31
N LYS A 8 14.79 -9.98 16.57
CA LYS A 8 15.70 -8.87 16.87
C LYS A 8 17.12 -9.11 16.37
N ASP A 9 17.63 -10.33 16.49
CA ASP A 9 18.97 -10.67 16.03
C ASP A 9 19.04 -10.73 14.51
N ARG A 10 17.98 -11.24 13.87
CA ARG A 10 17.82 -11.19 12.41
C ARG A 10 17.85 -9.75 11.91
N LEU A 11 17.16 -8.83 12.59
CA LEU A 11 17.13 -7.39 12.26
C LEU A 11 18.44 -6.65 12.58
N ARG A 12 19.33 -7.22 13.40
CA ARG A 12 20.67 -6.68 13.64
C ARG A 12 21.70 -7.20 12.63
N SER A 13 21.48 -8.40 12.09
CA SER A 13 22.40 -9.01 11.14
C SER A 13 22.46 -8.23 9.83
N LEU A 14 23.66 -7.74 9.51
CA LEU A 14 23.98 -7.05 8.26
C LEU A 14 24.53 -7.99 7.17
N THR A 15 24.49 -9.30 7.38
CA THR A 15 24.85 -10.27 6.35
C THR A 15 23.89 -10.13 5.16
N PHE A 16 24.44 -10.14 3.95
CA PHE A 16 23.65 -10.10 2.72
C PHE A 16 23.83 -11.38 1.95
N ASP A 17 22.73 -12.03 1.59
CA ASP A 17 22.70 -13.17 0.70
C ASP A 17 21.79 -12.85 -0.49
N MET A 18 22.35 -12.93 -1.70
CA MET A 18 21.64 -12.59 -2.94
C MET A 18 20.50 -13.57 -3.25
N ARG A 19 20.65 -14.86 -2.89
CA ARG A 19 19.64 -15.88 -3.13
C ARG A 19 18.46 -15.65 -2.19
N GLU A 20 18.71 -15.44 -0.90
CA GLU A 20 17.67 -15.13 0.08
C GLU A 20 16.91 -13.84 -0.30
N ALA A 21 17.64 -12.78 -0.70
CA ALA A 21 17.00 -11.54 -1.16
C ALA A 21 16.10 -11.76 -2.39
N ARG A 22 16.56 -12.57 -3.35
CA ARG A 22 15.77 -12.92 -4.55
C ARG A 22 14.52 -13.74 -4.20
N ASP A 23 14.64 -14.69 -3.29
CA ASP A 23 13.52 -15.52 -2.86
C ASP A 23 12.49 -14.70 -2.08
N ALA A 24 12.91 -13.76 -1.25
CA ALA A 24 12.05 -12.79 -0.59
C ALA A 24 11.28 -11.92 -1.58
N LEU A 25 11.98 -11.39 -2.58
CA LEU A 25 11.40 -10.56 -3.63
C LEU A 25 10.30 -11.29 -4.42
N ARG A 26 10.44 -12.61 -4.57
CA ARG A 26 9.49 -13.50 -5.26
C ARG A 26 8.46 -14.12 -4.31
N GLY A 27 8.39 -13.67 -3.05
CA GLY A 27 7.47 -14.19 -2.04
C GLY A 27 7.64 -15.67 -1.73
N LYS A 28 8.87 -16.21 -1.84
CA LYS A 28 9.14 -17.64 -1.60
C LYS A 28 9.58 -17.94 -0.17
N ALA A 29 10.41 -17.08 0.41
CA ALA A 29 10.98 -17.29 1.74
C ALA A 29 11.42 -15.95 2.37
N ILE A 30 11.41 -15.87 3.70
CA ILE A 30 11.91 -14.71 4.43
C ILE A 30 13.41 -14.91 4.70
N PRO A 31 14.27 -13.92 4.38
CA PRO A 31 15.72 -14.02 4.62
C PRO A 31 16.04 -14.21 6.10
N LYS A 32 17.15 -14.91 6.38
CA LYS A 32 17.63 -15.08 7.76
C LYS A 32 18.11 -13.75 8.32
N SER A 33 18.87 -12.99 7.54
CA SER A 33 19.41 -11.69 7.92
C SER A 33 18.57 -10.55 7.34
N LEU A 34 18.05 -9.67 8.19
CA LEU A 34 17.07 -8.63 7.86
C LEU A 34 17.55 -7.20 8.20
N GLY A 35 18.79 -7.04 8.68
CA GLY A 35 19.29 -5.74 9.11
C GLY A 35 19.55 -4.75 7.97
N ARG A 36 19.84 -5.24 6.75
CA ARG A 36 19.97 -4.36 5.60
C ARG A 36 18.62 -3.90 5.06
N ARG A 37 18.51 -2.60 4.79
CA ARG A 37 17.32 -1.99 4.18
C ARG A 37 16.95 -2.66 2.85
N VAL A 38 17.93 -2.97 1.99
CA VAL A 38 17.69 -3.64 0.71
C VAL A 38 16.99 -4.99 0.88
N THR A 39 17.41 -5.80 1.87
CA THR A 39 16.78 -7.09 2.15
C THR A 39 15.33 -6.91 2.60
N ARG A 40 15.05 -5.91 3.45
CA ARG A 40 13.66 -5.58 3.85
C ARG A 40 12.81 -5.09 2.68
N LEU A 41 13.37 -4.34 1.74
CA LEU A 41 12.67 -3.93 0.53
C LEU A 41 12.29 -5.13 -0.35
N CYS A 42 13.15 -6.16 -0.44
CA CYS A 42 12.81 -7.42 -1.09
C CYS A 42 11.62 -8.11 -0.40
N VAL A 43 11.61 -8.17 0.93
CA VAL A 43 10.47 -8.72 1.70
C VAL A 43 9.18 -7.92 1.44
N ILE A 44 9.24 -6.58 1.52
CA ILE A 44 8.09 -5.70 1.24
C ILE A 44 7.54 -5.94 -0.18
N ARG A 45 8.42 -6.07 -1.17
CA ARG A 45 8.04 -6.37 -2.54
C ARG A 45 7.38 -7.74 -2.66
N GLY A 46 7.88 -8.74 -1.92
CA GLY A 46 7.26 -10.06 -1.81
C GLY A 46 5.85 -9.98 -1.25
N ILE A 47 5.68 -9.30 -0.10
CA ILE A 47 4.39 -9.10 0.58
C ILE A 47 3.35 -8.50 -0.37
N ARG A 48 3.71 -7.43 -1.09
CA ARG A 48 2.75 -6.73 -1.95
C ARG A 48 2.24 -7.58 -3.12
N TYR A 49 3.04 -8.50 -3.64
CA TYR A 49 2.73 -9.25 -4.87
C TYR A 49 2.30 -10.69 -4.63
N HIS A 50 2.51 -11.23 -3.43
CA HIS A 50 2.22 -12.63 -3.12
C HIS A 50 1.39 -12.71 -1.84
N GLU A 51 0.07 -12.91 -1.98
CA GLU A 51 -0.86 -12.92 -0.85
C GLU A 51 -0.48 -13.95 0.22
N GLN A 52 -0.23 -15.21 -0.17
CA GLN A 52 0.16 -16.27 0.78
C GLN A 52 1.46 -15.94 1.53
N PHE A 53 2.39 -15.23 0.89
CA PHE A 53 3.63 -14.81 1.54
C PHE A 53 3.38 -13.73 2.60
N ALA A 54 2.40 -12.85 2.39
CA ALA A 54 2.03 -11.82 3.36
C ALA A 54 1.42 -12.38 4.65
N GLU A 55 0.94 -13.63 4.64
CA GLU A 55 0.37 -14.33 5.78
C GLU A 55 1.42 -15.13 6.57
N HIS A 56 2.71 -15.04 6.22
CA HIS A 56 3.77 -15.79 6.87
C HIS A 56 3.96 -15.36 8.34
N PRO A 57 4.01 -16.29 9.33
CA PRO A 57 4.04 -15.96 10.77
C PRO A 57 5.17 -15.02 11.20
N ASP A 58 6.38 -15.20 10.67
CA ASP A 58 7.52 -14.29 10.95
C ASP A 58 7.22 -12.81 10.64
N LEU A 59 6.32 -12.50 9.70
CA LEU A 59 5.99 -11.12 9.37
C LEU A 59 5.19 -10.43 10.48
N GLU A 60 4.38 -11.18 11.24
CA GLU A 60 3.67 -10.67 12.40
C GLU A 60 4.62 -10.32 13.56
N GLU A 61 5.74 -11.03 13.68
CA GLU A 61 6.79 -10.63 14.63
C GLU A 61 7.61 -9.46 14.07
N MET A 62 7.91 -9.47 12.77
CA MET A 62 8.71 -8.41 12.13
C MET A 62 8.02 -7.04 12.15
N ARG A 63 6.70 -6.98 11.91
CA ARG A 63 5.94 -5.71 11.88
C ARG A 63 5.95 -4.94 13.19
N LYS A 64 6.18 -5.63 14.33
CA LYS A 64 6.31 -5.00 15.66
C LYS A 64 7.55 -4.09 15.75
N TYR A 65 8.57 -4.37 14.94
CA TYR A 65 9.84 -3.64 14.94
C TYR A 65 10.04 -2.78 13.69
N VAL A 66 9.35 -3.12 12.58
CA VAL A 66 9.55 -2.48 11.27
C VAL A 66 8.19 -1.99 10.72
N PRO A 67 7.84 -0.71 10.92
CA PRO A 67 6.54 -0.17 10.48
C PRO A 67 6.26 -0.31 8.97
N GLU A 68 7.30 -0.31 8.13
CA GLU A 68 7.16 -0.55 6.69
C GLU A 68 6.54 -1.92 6.37
N ILE A 69 6.80 -2.93 7.21
CA ILE A 69 6.25 -4.28 7.04
C ILE A 69 4.76 -4.27 7.39
N SER A 70 4.39 -3.59 8.49
CA SER A 70 2.99 -3.37 8.87
C SER A 70 2.18 -2.75 7.72
N ARG A 71 2.69 -1.66 7.13
CA ARG A 71 2.08 -1.02 5.95
C ARG A 71 1.99 -1.96 4.74
N ALA A 72 3.02 -2.76 4.48
CA ALA A 72 3.03 -3.68 3.35
C ALA A 72 1.96 -4.79 3.51
N ILE A 73 1.84 -5.36 4.71
CA ILE A 73 0.83 -6.37 5.04
C ILE A 73 -0.56 -5.78 4.90
N ASN A 74 -0.81 -4.60 5.49
CA ASN A 74 -2.10 -3.93 5.41
C ASN A 74 -2.48 -3.58 3.97
N ALA A 75 -1.53 -3.09 3.17
CA ALA A 75 -1.76 -2.83 1.74
C ALA A 75 -2.18 -4.11 1.00
N ARG A 76 -1.48 -5.22 1.24
CA ARG A 76 -1.79 -6.51 0.60
C ARG A 76 -3.15 -7.04 1.03
N ALA A 77 -3.51 -6.91 2.31
CA ALA A 77 -4.83 -7.29 2.82
C ALA A 77 -5.95 -6.52 2.09
N ILE A 78 -5.81 -5.19 1.98
CA ILE A 78 -6.77 -4.34 1.25
C ILE A 78 -6.92 -4.79 -0.20
N MET A 79 -5.80 -5.00 -0.92
CA MET A 79 -5.80 -5.49 -2.31
C MET A 79 -6.42 -6.88 -2.48
N SER A 80 -6.48 -7.67 -1.40
CA SER A 80 -7.13 -8.97 -1.34
C SER A 80 -8.58 -8.89 -0.79
N ASN A 81 -9.20 -7.72 -0.82
CA ASN A 81 -10.57 -7.48 -0.33
C ASN A 81 -10.78 -7.79 1.16
N LYS A 82 -9.72 -7.62 1.98
CA LYS A 82 -9.77 -7.75 3.44
C LYS A 82 -9.53 -6.37 4.05
N ILE A 83 -10.29 -6.00 5.08
CA ILE A 83 -10.07 -4.74 5.82
C ILE A 83 -9.24 -5.03 7.06
N PRO A 84 -7.95 -4.63 7.09
CA PRO A 84 -7.10 -4.85 8.25
C PRO A 84 -7.45 -3.89 9.40
N SER A 85 -7.04 -4.24 10.62
CA SER A 85 -7.02 -3.31 11.74
C SER A 85 -5.80 -2.39 11.63
N MET A 86 -6.03 -1.08 11.52
CA MET A 86 -5.00 -0.05 11.35
C MET A 86 -5.18 1.06 12.38
N THR A 87 -4.83 0.76 13.64
CA THR A 87 -5.01 1.67 14.77
C THR A 87 -4.13 2.91 14.69
N GLU A 88 -2.89 2.77 14.24
CA GLU A 88 -1.95 3.88 14.15
C GLU A 88 -1.86 4.44 12.73
N ALA A 89 -1.73 5.77 12.60
CA ALA A 89 -1.54 6.42 11.30
C ALA A 89 -0.32 5.87 10.53
N ARG A 90 0.74 5.45 11.25
CA ARG A 90 1.95 4.86 10.64
C ARG A 90 1.71 3.52 9.93
N ASP A 91 0.62 2.84 10.25
CA ASP A 91 0.24 1.54 9.70
C ASP A 91 -0.59 1.66 8.41
N LYS A 92 -1.09 2.86 8.12
CA LYS A 92 -1.93 3.13 6.96
C LYS A 92 -1.07 3.17 5.69
N PRO A 93 -1.31 2.26 4.73
CA PRO A 93 -0.55 2.23 3.49
C PRO A 93 -0.95 3.39 2.56
N TYR A 94 0.05 3.94 1.87
CA TYR A 94 -0.18 4.97 0.86
C TYR A 94 -0.77 4.41 -0.44
N CYS A 95 -0.15 3.36 -0.99
CA CYS A 95 -0.62 2.71 -2.22
C CYS A 95 -1.33 1.39 -1.91
N ILE A 96 -2.63 1.35 -2.19
CA ILE A 96 -3.54 0.22 -1.91
C ILE A 96 -4.13 -0.44 -3.17
N TRP A 97 -3.68 -0.03 -4.35
CA TRP A 97 -4.22 -0.48 -5.65
C TRP A 97 -3.24 -1.26 -6.54
N HIS A 98 -1.94 -1.24 -6.21
CA HIS A 98 -0.90 -1.92 -7.01
C HIS A 98 -0.22 -3.06 -6.22
N PRO A 99 -0.15 -4.29 -6.75
CA PRO A 99 -0.36 -4.66 -8.16
C PRO A 99 -1.78 -5.10 -8.53
N GLN A 100 -2.69 -5.12 -7.57
CA GLN A 100 -4.04 -5.64 -7.75
C GLN A 100 -5.03 -4.70 -7.09
N LEU A 101 -6.14 -4.44 -7.78
CA LEU A 101 -7.24 -3.64 -7.28
C LEU A 101 -8.13 -4.46 -6.35
N ALA A 102 -8.53 -3.86 -5.23
CA ALA A 102 -9.69 -4.31 -4.47
C ALA A 102 -10.99 -3.92 -5.19
N THR A 103 -12.11 -4.52 -4.80
CA THR A 103 -13.43 -4.19 -5.33
C THR A 103 -13.89 -2.82 -4.83
N GLN A 104 -14.79 -2.18 -5.60
CA GLN A 104 -15.40 -0.91 -5.21
C GLN A 104 -16.10 -1.02 -3.84
N ASP A 105 -16.80 -2.12 -3.57
CA ASP A 105 -17.44 -2.36 -2.28
C ASP A 105 -16.44 -2.45 -1.12
N ASN A 106 -15.28 -3.08 -1.34
CA ASN A 106 -14.25 -3.15 -0.32
C ASN A 106 -13.66 -1.76 -0.04
N TYR A 107 -13.44 -0.94 -1.07
CA TYR A 107 -13.01 0.45 -0.89
C TYR A 107 -14.07 1.31 -0.19
N ARG A 108 -15.36 1.11 -0.50
CA ARG A 108 -16.46 1.80 0.20
C ARG A 108 -16.50 1.44 1.68
N LYS A 109 -16.38 0.15 2.02
CA LYS A 109 -16.27 -0.30 3.41
C LYS A 109 -15.00 0.22 4.10
N LEU A 110 -13.87 0.25 3.38
CA LEU A 110 -12.62 0.80 3.89
C LEU A 110 -12.75 2.29 4.21
N TRP A 111 -13.42 3.07 3.35
CA TRP A 111 -13.69 4.48 3.56
C TRP A 111 -14.59 4.71 4.77
N GLN A 112 -15.67 3.92 4.92
CA GLN A 112 -16.55 3.99 6.08
C GLN A 112 -15.81 3.72 7.40
N GLN A 113 -14.84 2.80 7.40
CA GLN A 113 -14.07 2.45 8.59
C GLN A 113 -12.88 3.38 8.85
N TYR A 114 -12.24 3.89 7.79
CA TYR A 114 -11.07 4.77 7.86
C TYR A 114 -11.25 5.98 6.92
N PRO A 115 -12.10 6.96 7.30
CA PRO A 115 -12.37 8.14 6.46
C PRO A 115 -11.12 8.97 6.14
N ASP A 116 -10.10 8.90 7.00
CA ASP A 116 -8.82 9.60 6.81
C ASP A 116 -7.93 8.98 5.71
N MET A 117 -8.33 7.85 5.15
CA MET A 117 -7.69 7.24 3.96
C MET A 117 -8.39 7.61 2.64
N SER A 118 -9.30 8.58 2.65
CA SER A 118 -10.14 8.92 1.49
C SER A 118 -9.34 9.23 0.22
N TYR A 119 -8.22 9.95 0.32
CA TYR A 119 -7.39 10.25 -0.86
C TYR A 119 -6.65 9.01 -1.40
N GLN A 120 -6.21 8.09 -0.54
CA GLN A 120 -5.64 6.81 -0.97
C GLN A 120 -6.70 5.97 -1.70
N ILE A 121 -7.95 6.03 -1.24
CA ILE A 121 -9.08 5.36 -1.87
C ILE A 121 -9.46 6.04 -3.19
N ALA A 122 -9.45 7.38 -3.26
CA ALA A 122 -9.72 8.14 -4.47
C ALA A 122 -8.72 7.82 -5.58
N ARG A 123 -7.45 7.72 -5.21
CA ARG A 123 -6.37 7.25 -6.09
C ARG A 123 -6.60 5.82 -6.60
N ALA A 124 -7.02 4.92 -5.71
CA ALA A 124 -7.43 3.59 -6.13
C ALA A 124 -8.64 3.61 -7.10
N CYS A 125 -9.61 4.49 -6.86
CA CYS A 125 -10.77 4.68 -7.74
C CYS A 125 -10.38 5.25 -9.10
N ALA A 126 -9.43 6.18 -9.13
CA ALA A 126 -8.86 6.74 -10.36
C ALA A 126 -8.16 5.66 -11.19
N VAL A 127 -7.43 4.73 -10.57
CA VAL A 127 -6.83 3.59 -11.28
C VAL A 127 -7.87 2.56 -11.71
N ALA A 128 -8.91 2.33 -10.89
CA ALA A 128 -9.94 1.31 -11.13
C ALA A 128 -11.13 1.76 -12.01
N ASN A 129 -11.21 3.06 -12.34
CA ASN A 129 -12.36 3.69 -12.96
C ASN A 129 -13.67 3.56 -12.13
N TYR A 130 -13.55 3.61 -10.79
CA TYR A 130 -14.71 3.55 -9.88
C TYR A 130 -15.31 4.94 -9.65
N LEU A 131 -15.90 5.51 -10.71
CA LEU A 131 -16.47 6.86 -10.72
C LEU A 131 -17.53 7.08 -9.63
N GLU A 132 -18.44 6.12 -9.46
CA GLU A 132 -19.55 6.24 -8.50
C GLU A 132 -19.01 6.44 -7.07
N LEU A 133 -18.12 5.56 -6.60
CA LEU A 133 -17.50 5.72 -5.28
C LEU A 133 -16.66 7.01 -5.18
N PHE A 134 -15.96 7.39 -6.25
CA PHE A 134 -15.20 8.64 -6.25
C PHE A 134 -16.10 9.86 -6.00
N LEU A 135 -17.24 9.93 -6.68
CA LEU A 135 -18.22 11.01 -6.50
C LEU A 135 -18.93 10.95 -5.14
N GLU A 136 -19.22 9.75 -4.63
CA GLU A 136 -19.82 9.55 -3.29
C GLU A 136 -18.97 10.15 -2.17
N MET A 137 -17.64 10.11 -2.29
CA MET A 137 -16.73 10.62 -1.26
C MET A 137 -16.63 12.15 -1.21
N ASP A 138 -17.17 12.86 -2.21
CA ASP A 138 -17.22 14.34 -2.31
C ASP A 138 -15.90 15.02 -1.89
N LEU A 139 -14.79 14.54 -2.46
CA LEU A 139 -13.46 15.04 -2.13
C LEU A 139 -13.13 16.32 -2.89
N LEU A 140 -12.28 17.15 -2.28
CA LEU A 140 -11.70 18.28 -2.98
C LEU A 140 -10.78 17.78 -4.12
N PRO A 141 -10.70 18.53 -5.23
CA PRO A 141 -9.79 18.23 -6.34
C PRO A 141 -8.36 17.98 -5.88
N ASP A 142 -7.78 16.84 -6.31
CA ASP A 142 -6.40 16.46 -6.02
C ASP A 142 -5.66 16.09 -7.31
N VAL A 143 -4.46 16.68 -7.48
CA VAL A 143 -3.63 16.50 -8.68
C VAL A 143 -3.15 15.05 -8.84
N SER A 144 -2.87 14.35 -7.73
CA SER A 144 -2.40 12.97 -7.81
C SER A 144 -3.51 12.04 -8.29
N VAL A 145 -4.75 12.27 -7.81
CA VAL A 145 -5.93 11.53 -8.28
C VAL A 145 -6.20 11.83 -9.76
N ALA A 146 -6.12 13.09 -10.18
CA ALA A 146 -6.31 13.47 -11.58
C ALA A 146 -5.28 12.81 -12.50
N GLU A 147 -4.00 12.87 -12.14
CA GLU A 147 -2.92 12.29 -12.94
C GLU A 147 -3.02 10.77 -13.03
N GLU A 148 -3.42 10.09 -11.95
CA GLU A 148 -3.69 8.66 -12.00
C GLU A 148 -4.89 8.30 -12.85
N ALA A 149 -5.96 9.10 -12.80
CA ALA A 149 -7.14 8.89 -13.61
C ALA A 149 -6.78 9.04 -15.10
N ARG A 150 -6.02 10.09 -15.44
CA ARG A 150 -5.52 10.35 -16.79
C ARG A 150 -4.63 9.21 -17.27
N ALA A 151 -3.65 8.80 -16.46
CA ALA A 151 -2.73 7.71 -16.80
C ALA A 151 -3.42 6.35 -16.95
N SER A 152 -4.52 6.13 -16.24
CA SER A 152 -5.28 4.87 -16.25
C SER A 152 -6.47 4.87 -17.23
N GLY A 153 -6.74 5.99 -17.91
CA GLY A 153 -7.87 6.12 -18.85
C GLY A 153 -9.24 6.35 -18.20
N SER A 154 -9.28 6.67 -16.90
CA SER A 154 -10.51 6.98 -16.14
C SER A 154 -10.95 8.43 -16.39
N LEU A 155 -11.27 8.75 -17.65
CA LEU A 155 -11.49 10.13 -18.11
C LEU A 155 -12.59 10.86 -17.36
N LYS A 156 -13.67 10.17 -16.95
CA LYS A 156 -14.77 10.80 -16.20
C LYS A 156 -14.35 11.31 -14.82
N ILE A 157 -13.46 10.59 -14.13
CA ILE A 157 -12.91 11.03 -12.84
C ILE A 157 -11.99 12.24 -13.07
N TYR A 158 -11.13 12.16 -14.09
CA TYR A 158 -10.26 13.27 -14.48
C TYR A 158 -11.06 14.55 -14.82
N GLU A 159 -12.09 14.42 -15.65
CA GLU A 159 -12.98 15.51 -16.06
C GLU A 159 -13.72 16.10 -14.87
N ALA A 160 -14.27 15.27 -13.97
CA ALA A 160 -14.93 15.73 -12.75
C ALA A 160 -14.00 16.58 -11.86
N ILE A 161 -12.73 16.19 -11.75
CA ILE A 161 -11.73 16.97 -11.00
C ILE A 161 -11.43 18.29 -11.72
N MET A 162 -11.18 18.26 -13.03
CA MET A 162 -10.81 19.44 -13.82
C MET A 162 -11.93 20.48 -13.95
N GLN A 163 -13.19 20.04 -13.94
CA GLN A 163 -14.37 20.91 -14.00
C GLN A 163 -14.72 21.52 -12.64
N SER A 164 -14.07 21.10 -11.55
CA SER A 164 -14.38 21.63 -10.23
C SER A 164 -14.03 23.13 -10.14
N PRO A 165 -14.95 23.97 -9.62
CA PRO A 165 -14.72 25.41 -9.45
C PRO A 165 -13.68 25.71 -8.36
N LEU A 166 -13.42 24.76 -7.45
CA LEU A 166 -12.45 24.86 -6.38
C LEU A 166 -11.12 24.21 -6.82
N GLN A 167 -10.35 24.92 -7.63
CA GLN A 167 -8.99 24.52 -7.98
C GLN A 167 -8.03 25.02 -6.90
N TYR A 168 -7.35 24.11 -6.18
CA TYR A 168 -6.32 24.52 -5.23
C TYR A 168 -5.23 25.34 -5.94
N GLN A 169 -4.77 26.38 -5.25
CA GLN A 169 -3.74 27.36 -5.64
C GLN A 169 -2.36 26.76 -5.97
N ILE A 170 -2.16 25.45 -5.80
CA ILE A 170 -0.90 24.75 -6.08
C ILE A 170 -0.59 24.70 -7.59
N MET A 171 -1.56 25.01 -8.46
CA MET A 171 -1.37 25.15 -9.91
C MET A 171 -1.15 26.62 -10.34
N ASN A 172 -0.71 27.50 -9.44
CA ASN A 172 -0.25 28.84 -9.81
C ASN A 172 1.18 29.10 -9.34
N ASP A 173 2.14 28.55 -10.07
CA ASP A 173 3.58 28.81 -9.88
C ASP A 173 4.00 30.20 -10.44
N TYR A 174 3.04 30.98 -10.95
CA TYR A 174 3.24 32.29 -11.56
C TYR A 174 2.61 33.39 -10.70
N THR A 175 3.21 33.63 -9.53
CA THR A 175 3.20 34.93 -8.84
C THR A 175 4.57 35.22 -8.27
#